data_AF-A0AA96VNW0-F1
#
_entry.id   AF-A0AA96VNW0-F1
#
_cell.length_a   1.000
_cell.length_b   1.000
_cell.length_c   1.000
_cell.angle_alpha   90.00
_cell.angle_beta   90.00
_cell.angle_gamma   90.00
#
_symmetry.space_group_name_H-M   'P 1'
#
loop_
_entity.id
_entity.type
_entity.pdbx_description
1 polymer ?
#
loop_
_entity_poly.entity_id
_entity_poly.type
_entity_poly.pdbx_seq_one_letter_code
_entity_poly.pdbx_strand_id
1 'polypeptide(L)' 'MFRVIVNGFLIGSRKTFGGARDLARRAKNTYTKQPIVTIEDQIGRVIEIVK' A
#
# COMPACT_ATOMS: atom_id res chain seq x y z
N MET A 1 -4.35 -6.50 10.17
CA MET A 1 -3.40 -6.74 9.06
C MET A 1 -3.69 -5.73 7.97
N PHE A 2 -2.67 -5.21 7.30
CA PHE A 2 -2.78 -4.14 6.31
C PHE A 2 -2.35 -4.64 4.95
N ARG A 3 -3.13 -4.34 3.92
CA ARG A 3 -2.89 -4.69 2.53
C ARG A 3 -2.32 -3.47 1.82
N VAL A 4 -1.27 -3.66 1.02
CA VAL A 4 -0.72 -2.60 0.18
C VAL A 4 -1.11 -2.90 -1.25
N ILE A 5 -1.78 -1.94 -1.87
CA ILE A 5 -2.36 -2.07 -3.20
C ILE A 5 -1.78 -0.98 -4.08
N VAL A 6 -1.32 -1.34 -5.28
CA VAL A 6 -0.74 -0.44 -6.28
C VAL A 6 -1.62 -0.50 -7.51
N ASN A 7 -2.27 0.61 -7.88
CA ASN A 7 -3.19 0.69 -9.02
C ASN A 7 -4.26 -0.43 -9.02
N GLY A 8 -4.79 -0.78 -7.85
CA GLY A 8 -5.78 -1.86 -7.69
C GLY A 8 -5.21 -3.27 -7.54
N PHE A 9 -3.89 -3.46 -7.70
CA PHE A 9 -3.23 -4.75 -7.51
C PHE A 9 -2.66 -4.91 -6.11
N LEU A 10 -3.02 -6.00 -5.42
CA LEU A 10 -2.41 -6.36 -4.14
C LEU A 10 -0.94 -6.74 -4.36
N ILE A 11 -0.01 -5.97 -3.79
CA ILE A 11 1.43 -6.26 -3.86
C ILE A 11 1.97 -6.92 -2.59
N GLY A 12 1.21 -6.87 -1.49
CA GLY A 12 1.58 -7.56 -0.27
C GLY A 12 0.76 -7.13 0.94
N SER A 13 0.96 -7.85 2.04
CA SER A 13 0.32 -7.57 3.31
C SER A 13 1.32 -7.53 4.46
N ARG A 14 1.00 -6.76 5.50
CA ARG A 14 1.84 -6.57 6.69
C ARG A 14 0.99 -6.62 7.95
N LYS A 15 1.53 -7.19 9.02
CA LYS A 15 0.82 -7.26 10.30
C LYS A 15 0.65 -5.88 10.94
N THR A 16 1.63 -5.00 10.76
CA THR A 16 1.66 -3.63 11.31
C THR A 16 1.45 -2.58 10.24
N PHE A 17 0.89 -1.43 10.63
CA PHE A 17 0.68 -0.30 9.74
C PHE A 17 2.02 0.32 9.27
N GLY A 18 2.98 0.47 10.19
CA GLY A 18 4.32 0.97 9.84
C GLY A 18 5.00 0.12 8.75
N GLY A 19 4.95 -1.21 8.86
CA GLY A 19 5.49 -2.09 7.84
C GLY A 19 4.76 -2.00 6.49
N ALA A 20 3.45 -1.76 6.50
CA ALA A 20 2.69 -1.52 5.27
C ALA A 20 3.09 -0.19 4.63
N ARG A 21 3.33 0.85 5.44
CA ARG A 21 3.77 2.16 4.97
C ARG A 21 5.16 2.10 4.33
N ASP A 22 6.09 1.35 4.92
CA ASP A 22 7.43 1.15 4.35
C ASP A 22 7.39 0.38 3.03
N LEU A 23 6.49 -0.61 2.91
CA LEU A 23 6.25 -1.33 1.66
C LEU A 23 5.63 -0.41 0.61
N ALA A 24 4.62 0.39 0.98
CA ALA A 24 3.93 1.32 0.10
C ALA A 24 4.87 2.41 -0.44
N ARG A 25 5.74 2.97 0.40
CA ARG A 25 6.77 3.95 -0.02
C ARG A 25 7.77 3.35 -1.00
N ARG A 26 8.25 2.12 -0.73
CA ARG A 26 9.14 1.41 -1.65
C ARG A 26 8.46 1.17 -2.99
N ALA A 27 7.24 0.63 -2.97
CA ALA A 27 6.44 0.43 -4.18
C ALA A 27 6.28 1.74 -4.94
N LYS A 28 5.89 2.83 -4.29
CA LYS A 28 5.75 4.12 -4.96
C LYS A 28 7.02 4.58 -5.70
N ASN A 29 8.19 4.34 -5.11
CA ASN A 29 9.47 4.69 -5.73
C ASN A 29 9.89 3.74 -6.85
N THR A 30 9.46 2.47 -6.81
CA THR A 30 9.80 1.47 -7.83
C THR A 30 8.99 1.65 -9.12
N TYR A 31 7.73 2.06 -9.03
CA TYR A 31 6.88 2.19 -10.22
C TYR A 31 7.03 3.60 -10.83
N THR A 32 7.45 3.63 -12.09
CA THR A 32 7.86 4.86 -12.80
C THR A 32 6.72 5.79 -13.21
N LYS A 33 5.46 5.36 -13.10
CA LYS A 33 4.27 6.07 -13.63
C LYS A 33 3.44 6.80 -12.58
N GLN A 34 4.03 7.21 -11.46
CA GLN A 34 3.29 7.80 -10.33
C GLN A 34 2.11 6.90 -9.90
N PRO A 35 2.37 5.67 -9.42
CA PRO A 35 1.30 4.77 -9.05
C PRO A 35 0.42 5.37 -7.94
N ILE A 36 -0.88 5.02 -7.98
CA ILE A 36 -1.74 5.19 -6.82
C ILE A 36 -1.45 4.01 -5.88
N VAL A 37 -0.79 4.30 -4.76
CA VAL A 37 -0.52 3.30 -3.73
C VAL A 37 -1.46 3.51 -2.56
N THR A 38 -2.25 2.51 -2.23
CA THR A 38 -3.21 2.52 -1.13
C THR A 38 -2.85 1.48 -0.09
N ILE A 39 -3.15 1.79 1.16
CA ILE A 39 -3.07 0.87 2.28
C ILE A 39 -4.49 0.62 2.76
N GLU A 40 -4.91 -0.63 2.77
CA GLU A 40 -6.23 -1.04 3.24
C GLU A 40 -6.12 -1.89 4.51
N ASP A 41 -7.16 -1.90 5.33
CA ASP A 41 -7.29 -2.85 6.44
C ASP A 41 -7.86 -4.21 5.99
N GLN A 42 -8.25 -5.05 6.96
CA GLN A 42 -8.75 -6.41 6.71
C GLN A 42 -10.16 -6.45 6.10
N ILE A 43 -10.94 -5.38 6.27
CA ILE A 43 -12.29 -5.26 5.72
C ILE A 43 -12.30 -4.47 4.41
N GLY A 44 -11.13 -4.05 3.92
CA GLY A 44 -10.96 -3.31 2.67
C GLY A 44 -11.21 -1.82 2.76
N ARG A 45 -11.20 -1.25 3.96
CA ARG A 45 -11.23 0.20 4.12
C ARG A 45 -9.85 0.78 3.80
N VAL A 46 -9.81 1.78 2.93
CA VAL A 46 -8.59 2.55 2.66
C VAL A 46 -8.22 3.36 3.92
N ILE A 47 -7.05 3.06 4.48
CA ILE A 47 -6.47 3.72 5.66
C ILE A 47 -5.58 4.90 5.22
N GLU A 48 -4.79 4.72 4.17
CA GLU A 48 -3.87 5.75 3.66
C GLU A 48 -3.72 5.63 2.13
N ILE A 49 -3.64 6.76 1.44
CA ILE A 49 -3.19 6.86 0.06
C ILE A 49 -1.80 7.50 0.09
N VAL A 50 -0.77 6.76 -0.30
CA VAL A 50 0.61 7.22 -0.28
C VAL A 50 0.87 8.05 -1.53
N LYS A 51 0.89 9.38 -1.33
CA LYS A 51 1.13 10.39 -2.37
C LYS A 51 2.57 10.56 -2.74
#